data_AF-V5A408-F1
#
_entry.id   AF-V5A408-F1
#
_cell.length_a   1.000
_cell.length_b   1.000
_cell.length_c   1.000
_cell.angle_alpha   90.00
_cell.angle_beta   90.00
_cell.angle_gamma   90.00
#
_symmetry.space_group_name_H-M   'P 1'
#
loop_
_entity.id
_entity.type
_entity.pdbx_description
1 polymer ?
#
loop_
_entity_poly.entity_id
_entity_poly.type
_entity_poly.pdbx_seq_one_letter_code
_entity_poly.pdbx_strand_id
1 'polypeptide(L)'
;MIDRLKSNWRLALLSVILLISLFVLFSPTMAPDTDVGGDTASQSSVTNLQYGLDLAGGTRIRAPLLGLTAEGVPLTTDDSAANVAAAVAAELPTTNTIDVTVRRETLNGPTIEVTDPDVSESQFADALDAAGYEYNTIRSGVTQETRDEAINVIEGKVNQAGLSGASVRQVNDVTGGFFIVIEAPGQDRQSVIDLIEDRGNVRIDIYHDRTNTGEYTTERAVLTREDFASISNAQQSAQGGGGPNVPVTIRQDGSAEALQQLVVDTGVAQQGGSECRYESQPNATDPCLQLVVDGQVINSFGMNADLANSMRRGEWAGSPSFILTTTSFEEAQDIALNLRAGALPAELAIEDGSSNFISPTQGEQFQRDSVIIGILAVLTVSGVVFARYRESEVALPMILTAFSEVVILLGFAAYLGYPLSLSVIA
;
A
#
# COMPACT_ATOMS: atom_id res chain seq x y z
N MET A 1 -1.17 26.90 -51.33
CA MET A 1 -1.10 26.66 -49.87
C MET A 1 0.17 25.88 -49.50
N ILE A 2 0.47 24.78 -50.20
CA ILE A 2 1.66 23.93 -49.97
C ILE A 2 3.00 24.67 -50.19
N ASP A 3 3.12 25.55 -51.19
CA ASP A 3 4.38 26.29 -51.43
C ASP A 3 4.71 27.34 -50.37
N ARG A 4 3.69 28.00 -49.78
CA ARG A 4 3.89 28.90 -48.62
C ARG A 4 4.28 28.11 -47.36
N LEU A 5 3.75 26.90 -47.22
CA LEU A 5 4.07 26.00 -46.11
C LEU A 5 5.53 25.51 -46.21
N LYS A 6 6.00 25.17 -47.41
CA LYS A 6 7.41 24.81 -47.68
C LYS A 6 8.37 25.97 -47.45
N SER A 7 7.99 27.19 -47.87
CA SER A 7 8.81 28.40 -47.68
C SER A 7 8.98 28.77 -46.20
N ASN A 8 7.96 28.49 -45.38
CA ASN A 8 7.90 28.89 -43.96
C ASN A 8 7.82 27.67 -43.03
N TRP A 9 8.47 26.56 -43.40
CA TRP A 9 8.30 25.28 -42.72
C TRP A 9 8.61 25.33 -41.21
N ARG A 10 9.53 26.21 -40.80
CA ARG A 10 9.90 26.43 -39.38
C ARG A 10 8.73 27.00 -38.57
N LEU A 11 7.98 27.94 -39.15
CA LEU A 11 6.79 28.50 -38.50
C LEU A 11 5.67 27.48 -38.45
N ALA A 12 5.49 26.69 -39.52
CA ALA A 12 4.52 25.60 -39.53
C ALA A 12 4.85 24.54 -38.47
N LEU A 13 6.13 24.17 -38.32
CA LEU A 13 6.61 23.25 -37.28
C LEU A 13 6.31 23.80 -35.89
N LEU A 14 6.66 25.06 -35.61
CA LEU A 14 6.40 25.69 -34.31
C LEU A 14 4.89 25.73 -34.00
N SER A 15 4.05 26.09 -34.98
CA SER A 15 2.60 26.06 -34.80
C SER A 15 2.08 24.65 -34.51
N VAL A 16 2.61 23.61 -35.16
CA VAL A 16 2.22 22.22 -34.89
C VAL A 16 2.63 21.80 -33.48
N ILE A 17 3.86 22.08 -33.07
CA ILE A 17 4.33 21.75 -31.71
C ILE A 17 3.47 22.47 -30.67
N LEU A 18 3.18 23.75 -30.87
CA LEU A 18 2.36 24.54 -29.94
C LEU A 18 0.92 24.00 -29.85
N LEU A 19 0.32 23.57 -30.97
CA LEU A 19 -0.98 22.92 -30.98
C LEU A 19 -0.96 21.56 -30.26
N ILE A 20 0.10 20.77 -30.42
CA ILE A 20 0.29 19.51 -29.69
C ILE A 20 0.43 19.79 -28.19
N SER A 21 1.27 20.75 -27.79
CA SER A 21 1.45 21.13 -26.39
C SER A 21 0.16 21.62 -25.75
N LEU A 22 -0.62 22.47 -26.44
CA LEU A 22 -1.94 22.90 -25.98
C LEU A 22 -2.92 21.72 -25.87
N PHE A 23 -2.91 20.81 -26.85
CA PHE A 23 -3.74 19.61 -26.81
C PHE A 23 -3.38 18.76 -25.60
N VAL A 24 -2.10 18.46 -25.36
CA VAL A 24 -1.68 17.68 -24.19
C VAL A 24 -2.02 18.39 -22.88
N LEU A 25 -1.89 19.71 -22.84
CA LEU A 25 -2.13 20.49 -21.61
C LEU A 25 -3.62 20.55 -21.21
N PHE A 26 -4.55 20.54 -22.17
CA PHE A 26 -5.97 20.79 -21.93
C PHE A 26 -6.92 19.65 -22.35
N SER A 27 -6.44 18.66 -23.08
CA SER A 27 -7.30 17.57 -23.58
C SER A 27 -7.62 16.57 -22.47
N PRO A 28 -8.91 16.30 -22.18
CA PRO A 28 -9.29 15.29 -21.20
C PRO A 28 -8.76 13.89 -21.54
N THR A 29 -8.55 13.59 -22.83
CA THR A 29 -8.00 12.29 -23.29
C THR A 29 -6.53 12.08 -22.96
N MET A 30 -5.84 13.14 -22.53
CA MET A 30 -4.44 13.12 -22.08
C MET A 30 -4.35 13.40 -20.58
N ALA A 31 -5.49 13.40 -19.87
CA ALA A 31 -5.47 13.43 -18.42
C ALA A 31 -4.76 12.16 -17.92
N PRO A 32 -3.90 12.27 -16.89
CA PRO A 32 -3.26 11.09 -16.31
C PRO A 32 -4.32 10.09 -15.85
N ASP A 33 -4.13 8.81 -16.18
CA ASP A 33 -5.04 7.73 -15.76
C ASP A 33 -5.05 7.63 -14.24
N THR A 34 -6.09 8.16 -13.60
CA THR A 34 -6.48 7.79 -12.24
C THR A 34 -7.53 6.68 -12.35
N ASP A 35 -7.12 5.50 -12.80
CA ASP A 35 -8.00 4.35 -12.94
C ASP A 35 -8.18 3.65 -11.58
N VAL A 36 -9.11 4.16 -10.75
CA VAL A 36 -9.78 3.35 -9.72
C VAL A 36 -11.25 3.75 -9.67
N GLY A 37 -12.12 2.78 -9.92
CA GLY A 37 -13.54 2.97 -10.19
C GLY A 37 -14.35 3.69 -9.10
N GLY A 38 -15.23 4.57 -9.56
CA GLY A 38 -16.27 5.22 -8.77
C GLY A 38 -16.56 6.61 -9.32
N ASP A 39 -17.77 6.83 -9.83
CA ASP A 39 -18.31 8.13 -10.26
C ASP A 39 -18.16 9.18 -9.14
N THR A 40 -17.01 9.83 -9.09
CA THR A 40 -16.78 10.98 -8.23
C THR A 40 -16.13 12.04 -9.08
N ALA A 41 -16.90 13.10 -9.32
CA ALA A 41 -16.55 14.24 -10.14
C ALA A 41 -15.09 14.65 -9.93
N SER A 42 -14.29 14.53 -11.00
CA SER A 42 -12.96 15.11 -11.11
C SER A 42 -13.02 16.51 -10.50
N GLN A 43 -12.26 16.76 -9.43
CA GLN A 43 -11.98 18.14 -9.05
C GLN A 43 -11.44 18.83 -10.31
N SER A 44 -12.14 19.88 -10.70
CA SER A 44 -12.05 20.53 -12.01
C SER A 44 -10.69 21.20 -12.21
N SER A 45 -9.61 20.42 -12.36
CA SER A 45 -8.34 20.96 -12.81
C SER A 45 -8.51 21.35 -14.27
N VAL A 46 -8.35 22.63 -14.56
CA VAL A 46 -8.45 23.20 -15.91
C VAL A 46 -7.30 22.75 -16.82
N THR A 47 -6.26 22.09 -16.28
CA THR A 47 -5.06 21.63 -17.01
C THR A 47 -4.64 20.24 -16.55
N ASN A 48 -3.97 19.49 -17.43
CA ASN A 48 -3.33 18.20 -17.14
C ASN A 48 -1.98 18.32 -16.40
N LEU A 49 -1.68 19.48 -15.79
CA LEU A 49 -0.46 19.67 -15.00
C LEU A 49 -0.58 18.96 -13.65
N GLN A 50 0.47 18.25 -13.27
CA GLN A 50 0.62 17.71 -11.93
C GLN A 50 1.42 18.69 -11.07
N TYR A 51 0.98 18.88 -9.83
CA TYR A 51 1.63 19.75 -8.86
C TYR A 51 2.20 18.89 -7.73
N GLY A 52 3.47 19.11 -7.39
CA GLY A 52 4.12 18.48 -6.25
C GLY A 52 3.55 18.97 -4.92
N LEU A 53 3.94 18.29 -3.83
CA LEU A 53 3.42 18.50 -2.47
C LEU A 53 3.49 19.95 -1.99
N ASP A 54 4.54 20.68 -2.40
CA ASP A 54 4.75 22.08 -2.01
C ASP A 54 3.70 23.03 -2.60
N LEU A 55 3.05 22.62 -3.68
CA LEU A 55 2.06 23.41 -4.42
C LEU A 55 0.65 22.87 -4.25
N ALA A 56 0.47 21.54 -4.16
CA ALA A 56 -0.83 20.91 -3.95
C ALA A 56 -1.22 20.84 -2.46
N GLY A 57 -0.25 20.99 -1.54
CA GLY A 57 -0.40 20.54 -0.16
C GLY A 57 -0.44 19.01 -0.06
N GLY A 58 -0.48 18.50 1.16
CA GLY A 58 -0.55 17.07 1.45
C GLY A 58 0.49 16.60 2.45
N THR A 59 0.65 15.29 2.51
CA THR A 59 1.48 14.63 3.51
C THR A 59 2.69 13.97 2.88
N ARG A 60 3.87 14.20 3.47
CA ARG A 60 5.07 13.43 3.20
C ARG A 60 5.53 12.74 4.47
N ILE A 61 5.53 11.41 4.46
CA ILE A 61 6.05 10.55 5.53
C ILE A 61 7.38 9.98 5.06
N ARG A 62 8.40 10.01 5.93
CA ARG A 62 9.68 9.33 5.74
C ARG A 62 9.93 8.50 6.99
N ALA A 63 9.91 7.18 6.85
CA ALA A 63 10.11 6.26 7.96
C ALA A 63 11.04 5.10 7.53
N PRO A 64 11.95 4.63 8.41
CA PRO A 64 12.64 3.37 8.18
C PRO A 64 11.70 2.19 8.47
N LEU A 65 12.07 1.00 7.99
CA LEU A 65 11.41 -0.25 8.39
C LEU A 65 12.13 -0.81 9.62
N LEU A 66 11.36 -1.21 10.62
CA LEU A 66 11.86 -1.85 11.82
C LEU A 66 12.30 -3.28 11.52
N GLY A 67 13.40 -3.69 12.13
CA GLY A 67 13.90 -5.06 12.06
C GLY A 67 15.41 -5.17 12.19
N LEU A 68 15.87 -6.41 12.28
CA LEU A 68 17.27 -6.80 12.36
C LEU A 68 17.52 -7.86 11.30
N THR A 69 18.67 -7.79 10.62
CA THR A 69 19.10 -8.78 9.61
C THR A 69 20.38 -9.46 10.09
N ALA A 70 20.34 -10.77 10.23
CA ALA A 70 21.52 -11.62 10.32
C ALA A 70 22.02 -11.95 8.91
N GLU A 71 23.27 -11.58 8.60
CA GLU A 71 23.86 -11.77 7.29
C GLU A 71 24.84 -12.95 7.24
N GLY A 72 24.90 -13.60 6.08
CA GLY A 72 25.82 -14.70 5.84
C GLY A 72 25.47 -15.96 6.62
N VAL A 73 24.17 -16.23 6.77
CA VAL A 73 23.69 -17.43 7.46
C VAL A 73 23.87 -18.63 6.52
N PRO A 74 24.65 -19.66 6.91
CA PRO A 74 24.88 -20.83 6.06
C PRO A 74 23.67 -21.76 6.09
N LEU A 75 22.68 -21.49 5.23
CA LEU A 75 21.50 -22.33 5.05
C LEU A 75 21.75 -23.42 4.00
N THR A 76 21.35 -24.64 4.32
CA THR A 76 21.40 -25.81 3.44
C THR A 76 20.08 -26.02 2.70
N THR A 77 20.03 -27.00 1.79
CA THR A 77 18.80 -27.37 1.08
C THR A 77 17.74 -28.01 2.00
N ASP A 78 18.17 -28.57 3.14
CA ASP A 78 17.28 -29.22 4.11
C ASP A 78 16.62 -28.18 5.05
N ASP A 79 17.21 -26.98 5.13
CA ASP A 79 16.72 -25.86 5.95
C ASP A 79 15.58 -25.15 5.26
N SER A 80 14.35 -25.70 5.35
CA SER A 80 13.16 -25.03 4.84
C SER A 80 12.98 -23.67 5.55
N ALA A 81 12.62 -22.62 4.79
CA ALA A 81 12.43 -21.27 5.35
C ALA A 81 11.44 -21.27 6.52
N ALA A 82 10.36 -22.06 6.41
CA ALA A 82 9.36 -22.22 7.46
C ALA A 82 9.93 -22.86 8.73
N ASN A 83 10.76 -23.91 8.60
CA ASN A 83 11.37 -24.57 9.76
C ASN A 83 12.41 -23.68 10.45
N VAL A 84 13.20 -22.96 9.66
CA VAL A 84 14.18 -21.99 10.18
C VAL A 84 13.48 -20.88 10.94
N ALA A 85 12.45 -20.26 10.34
CA ALA A 85 11.65 -19.22 10.98
C ALA A 85 10.99 -19.72 12.26
N ALA A 86 10.44 -20.94 12.25
CA ALA A 86 9.83 -21.55 13.43
C ALA A 86 10.84 -21.86 14.54
N ALA A 87 12.04 -22.34 14.20
CA ALA A 87 13.09 -22.60 15.18
C ALA A 87 13.56 -21.30 15.85
N VAL A 88 13.81 -20.24 15.07
CA VAL A 88 14.25 -18.94 15.60
C VAL A 88 13.15 -18.27 16.41
N ALA A 89 11.90 -18.25 15.91
CA ALA A 89 10.77 -17.68 16.64
C ALA A 89 10.47 -18.42 17.95
N ALA A 90 10.70 -19.74 18.02
CA ALA A 90 10.50 -20.50 19.25
C ALA A 90 11.43 -20.09 20.40
N GLU A 91 12.59 -19.52 20.08
CA GLU A 91 13.56 -19.00 21.06
C GLU A 91 13.27 -17.55 21.46
N LEU A 92 12.28 -16.90 20.83
CA LEU A 92 11.86 -15.52 21.09
C LEU A 92 10.44 -15.49 21.70
N PRO A 93 10.30 -15.20 23.02
CA PRO A 93 9.05 -15.41 23.75
C PRO A 93 7.82 -14.63 23.25
N THR A 94 8.04 -13.47 22.61
CA THR A 94 6.99 -12.54 22.15
C THR A 94 6.82 -12.56 20.63
N THR A 95 7.69 -13.24 19.91
CA THR A 95 7.79 -13.16 18.46
C THR A 95 7.02 -14.28 17.80
N ASN A 96 6.26 -13.96 16.76
CA ASN A 96 5.57 -14.98 15.97
C ASN A 96 6.45 -15.44 14.81
N THR A 97 6.17 -16.63 14.27
CA THR A 97 6.83 -17.14 13.05
C THR A 97 6.76 -16.18 11.86
N ILE A 98 5.69 -15.37 11.78
CA ILE A 98 5.48 -14.38 10.71
C ILE A 98 6.38 -13.15 10.83
N ASP A 99 7.02 -12.96 11.99
CA ASP A 99 7.96 -11.88 12.24
C ASP A 99 9.40 -12.31 11.95
N VAL A 100 9.61 -13.57 11.54
CA VAL A 100 10.91 -14.10 11.15
C VAL A 100 10.90 -14.47 9.66
N THR A 101 11.68 -13.75 8.87
CA THR A 101 11.75 -13.93 7.42
C THR A 101 13.11 -14.50 7.01
N VAL A 102 13.09 -15.54 6.20
CA VAL A 102 14.31 -16.18 5.67
C VAL A 102 14.45 -15.86 4.19
N ARG A 103 15.50 -15.13 3.82
CA ARG A 103 15.80 -14.77 2.43
C ARG A 103 17.01 -15.54 1.95
N ARG A 104 16.86 -16.38 0.93
CA ARG A 104 17.97 -17.16 0.37
C ARG A 104 18.68 -16.48 -0.80
N GLU A 105 17.95 -15.64 -1.53
CA GLU A 105 18.41 -14.99 -2.76
C GLU A 105 18.70 -13.51 -2.49
N THR A 106 19.67 -13.22 -1.60
CA THR A 106 20.15 -11.84 -1.39
C THR A 106 21.55 -11.65 -1.97
N LEU A 107 21.93 -10.39 -2.21
CA LEU A 107 23.26 -10.03 -2.71
C LEU A 107 24.42 -10.54 -1.84
N ASN A 108 24.19 -10.69 -0.53
CA ASN A 108 25.22 -11.05 0.47
C ASN A 108 25.09 -12.51 0.97
N GLY A 109 24.34 -13.35 0.26
CA GLY A 109 24.03 -14.72 0.67
C GLY A 109 22.75 -14.84 1.48
N PRO A 110 22.46 -16.00 2.08
CA PRO A 110 21.22 -16.17 2.83
C PRO A 110 21.21 -15.31 4.11
N THR A 111 20.05 -14.78 4.44
CA THR A 111 19.82 -13.94 5.62
C THR A 111 18.59 -14.42 6.38
N ILE A 112 18.60 -14.16 7.68
CA ILE A 112 17.42 -14.27 8.55
C ILE A 112 17.13 -12.88 9.08
N GLU A 113 15.88 -12.46 8.96
CA GLU A 113 15.40 -11.17 9.45
C GLU A 113 14.40 -11.40 10.57
N VAL A 114 14.47 -10.59 11.63
CA VAL A 114 13.39 -10.47 12.61
C VAL A 114 12.82 -9.06 12.54
N THR A 115 11.50 -8.95 12.41
CA THR A 115 10.77 -7.69 12.23
C THR A 115 9.87 -7.35 13.42
N ASP A 116 9.96 -8.13 14.50
CA ASP A 116 9.35 -7.82 15.78
C ASP A 116 10.09 -6.64 16.44
N PRO A 117 9.42 -5.49 16.70
CA PRO A 117 10.06 -4.30 17.24
C PRO A 117 10.55 -4.46 18.68
N ASP A 118 10.05 -5.46 19.42
CA ASP A 118 10.44 -5.72 20.81
C ASP A 118 11.74 -6.54 20.92
N VAL A 119 12.27 -7.04 19.80
CA VAL A 119 13.49 -7.86 19.77
C VAL A 119 14.74 -7.01 19.64
N SER A 120 15.61 -7.09 20.64
CA SER A 120 16.95 -6.50 20.60
C SER A 120 17.95 -7.34 19.80
N GLU A 121 19.04 -6.71 19.35
CA GLU A 121 20.14 -7.40 18.66
C GLU A 121 20.71 -8.57 19.45
N SER A 122 20.86 -8.42 20.79
CA SER A 122 21.33 -9.50 21.65
C SER A 122 20.35 -10.66 21.76
N GLN A 123 19.04 -10.37 21.85
CA GLN A 123 18.03 -11.44 21.88
C GLN A 123 17.98 -12.20 20.56
N PHE A 124 18.13 -11.49 19.45
CA PHE A 124 18.17 -12.13 18.13
C PHE A 124 19.42 -13.00 17.95
N ALA A 125 20.58 -12.52 18.41
CA ALA A 125 21.81 -13.31 18.46
C ALA A 125 21.64 -14.59 19.29
N ASP A 126 21.14 -14.45 20.53
CA ASP A 126 20.91 -15.57 21.43
C ASP A 126 19.92 -16.60 20.83
N ALA A 127 18.88 -16.12 20.14
CA ALA A 127 17.90 -16.98 19.47
C ALA A 127 18.50 -17.75 18.28
N LEU A 128 19.36 -17.11 17.48
CA LEU A 128 20.06 -17.77 16.38
C LEU A 128 21.03 -18.84 16.90
N ASP A 129 21.79 -18.52 17.96
CA ASP A 129 22.71 -19.45 18.61
C ASP A 129 21.97 -20.66 19.21
N ALA A 130 20.85 -20.44 19.89
CA ALA A 130 20.01 -21.48 20.47
C ALA A 130 19.36 -22.37 19.39
N ALA A 131 18.93 -21.77 18.28
CA ALA A 131 18.38 -22.48 17.12
C ALA A 131 19.47 -23.18 16.26
N GLY A 132 20.75 -22.90 16.52
CA GLY A 132 21.89 -23.55 15.87
C GLY A 132 22.31 -22.94 14.54
N TYR A 133 21.98 -21.67 14.28
CA TYR A 133 22.34 -20.96 13.05
C TYR A 133 23.51 -19.99 13.28
N GLU A 134 24.66 -20.29 12.67
CA GLU A 134 25.79 -19.35 12.63
C GLU A 134 25.48 -18.15 11.73
N TYR A 135 26.08 -17.00 12.01
CA TYR A 135 25.94 -15.78 11.22
C TYR A 135 27.24 -14.96 11.23
N ASN A 136 27.46 -14.14 10.22
CA ASN A 136 28.66 -13.29 10.16
C ASN A 136 28.50 -12.00 10.98
N THR A 137 27.34 -11.37 10.86
CA THR A 137 27.02 -10.11 11.54
C THR A 137 25.51 -9.95 11.62
N ILE A 138 25.05 -9.20 12.63
CA ILE A 138 23.69 -8.70 12.71
C ILE A 138 23.75 -7.20 12.47
N ARG A 139 22.85 -6.68 11.65
CA ARG A 139 22.69 -5.24 11.44
C ARG A 139 21.25 -4.81 11.62
N SER A 140 21.07 -3.54 11.95
CA SER A 140 19.76 -2.90 11.93
C SER A 140 19.20 -2.78 10.51
N GLY A 141 17.87 -2.82 10.43
CA GLY A 141 17.07 -2.76 9.23
C GLY A 141 16.94 -4.12 8.54
N VAL A 142 16.14 -4.13 7.49
CA VAL A 142 15.84 -5.27 6.63
C VAL A 142 16.69 -5.27 5.34
N THR A 143 16.55 -6.31 4.54
CA THR A 143 17.12 -6.55 3.21
C THR A 143 16.41 -5.74 2.12
N GLN A 144 16.98 -5.71 0.90
CA GLN A 144 16.36 -4.98 -0.22
C GLN A 144 15.05 -5.64 -0.64
N GLU A 145 15.01 -6.96 -0.62
CA GLU A 145 13.86 -7.78 -0.97
C GLU A 145 12.66 -7.45 -0.07
N THR A 146 12.90 -7.33 1.25
CA THR A 146 11.88 -6.94 2.22
C THR A 146 11.43 -5.48 2.06
N ARG A 147 12.34 -4.57 1.64
CA ARG A 147 11.96 -3.19 1.31
C ARG A 147 11.08 -3.11 0.07
N ASP A 148 11.43 -3.83 -0.97
CA ASP A 148 10.67 -3.84 -2.23
C ASP A 148 9.27 -4.42 -1.99
N GLU A 149 9.17 -5.48 -1.18
CA GLU A 149 7.89 -6.02 -0.73
C GLU A 149 7.07 -5.00 0.05
N ALA A 150 7.68 -4.31 1.02
CA ALA A 150 7.00 -3.24 1.76
C ALA A 150 6.51 -2.11 0.84
N ILE A 151 7.33 -1.66 -0.12
CA ILE A 151 6.93 -0.63 -1.10
C ILE A 151 5.70 -1.10 -1.89
N ASN A 152 5.72 -2.32 -2.42
CA ASN A 152 4.60 -2.87 -3.18
C ASN A 152 3.31 -2.95 -2.36
N VAL A 153 3.41 -3.35 -1.09
CA VAL A 153 2.26 -3.41 -0.18
C VAL A 153 1.72 -2.01 0.11
N ILE A 154 2.58 -1.04 0.44
CA ILE A 154 2.16 0.34 0.72
C ILE A 154 1.53 0.97 -0.53
N GLU A 155 2.14 0.82 -1.70
CA GLU A 155 1.54 1.26 -2.97
C GLU A 155 0.17 0.61 -3.18
N GLY A 156 0.06 -0.69 -2.91
CA GLY A 156 -1.21 -1.42 -2.89
C GLY A 156 -2.24 -0.74 -1.98
N LYS A 157 -1.91 -0.52 -0.71
CA LYS A 157 -2.81 0.10 0.29
C LYS A 157 -3.27 1.48 -0.14
N VAL A 158 -2.33 2.34 -0.54
CA VAL A 158 -2.56 3.71 -1.01
C VAL A 158 -3.47 3.75 -2.25
N ASN A 159 -3.24 2.86 -3.22
CA ASN A 159 -4.08 2.75 -4.41
C ASN A 159 -5.49 2.23 -4.08
N GLN A 160 -5.60 1.22 -3.21
CA GLN A 160 -6.90 0.68 -2.79
C GLN A 160 -7.72 1.69 -1.96
N ALA A 161 -7.06 2.54 -1.17
CA ALA A 161 -7.67 3.63 -0.44
C ALA A 161 -8.10 4.82 -1.35
N GLY A 162 -7.82 4.76 -2.65
CA GLY A 162 -8.19 5.82 -3.60
C GLY A 162 -7.36 7.09 -3.47
N LEU A 163 -6.17 7.01 -2.86
CA LEU A 163 -5.25 8.15 -2.70
C LEU A 163 -4.54 8.46 -4.03
N SER A 164 -5.28 9.09 -4.94
CA SER A 164 -4.80 9.40 -6.29
C SER A 164 -3.56 10.30 -6.26
N GLY A 165 -2.52 9.92 -7.00
CA GLY A 165 -1.28 10.69 -7.11
C GLY A 165 -0.31 10.51 -5.94
N ALA A 166 -0.60 9.60 -5.01
CA ALA A 166 0.36 9.23 -3.99
C ALA A 166 1.49 8.37 -4.58
N SER A 167 2.70 8.51 -4.04
CA SER A 167 3.89 7.78 -4.48
C SER A 167 4.65 7.23 -3.29
N VAL A 168 5.23 6.04 -3.49
CA VAL A 168 6.04 5.36 -2.49
C VAL A 168 7.40 5.06 -3.11
N ARG A 169 8.47 5.37 -2.40
CA ARG A 169 9.83 5.18 -2.92
C ARG A 169 10.84 5.02 -1.81
N GLN A 170 11.87 4.21 -2.06
CA GLN A 170 13.03 4.15 -1.19
C GLN A 170 13.92 5.39 -1.40
N VAL A 171 14.44 5.95 -0.31
CA VAL A 171 15.50 6.95 -0.32
C VAL A 171 16.63 6.50 0.59
N ASN A 172 17.84 6.48 0.05
CA ASN A 172 19.04 6.15 0.81
C ASN A 172 19.57 7.40 1.52
N ASP A 173 19.98 7.23 2.76
CA ASP A 173 20.70 8.24 3.52
C ASP A 173 22.18 8.25 3.12
N VAL A 174 22.81 9.41 3.32
CA VAL A 174 24.24 9.63 3.12
C VAL A 174 25.08 8.77 4.07
N THR A 175 24.50 8.33 5.19
CA THR A 175 25.08 7.44 6.21
C THR A 175 24.89 5.95 5.91
N GLY A 176 24.20 5.60 4.81
CA GLY A 176 23.95 4.21 4.42
C GLY A 176 22.64 3.61 4.96
N GLY A 177 21.86 4.37 5.74
CA GLY A 177 20.49 3.99 6.08
C GLY A 177 19.54 4.10 4.88
N PHE A 178 18.35 3.53 4.99
CA PHE A 178 17.29 3.67 3.98
C PHE A 178 16.00 4.10 4.66
N PHE A 179 15.17 4.79 3.91
CA PHE A 179 13.85 5.22 4.34
C PHE A 179 12.85 4.93 3.24
N ILE A 180 11.64 4.54 3.63
CA ILE A 180 10.49 4.56 2.74
C ILE A 180 9.89 5.97 2.83
N VAL A 181 9.79 6.62 1.68
CA VAL A 181 9.18 7.94 1.54
C VAL A 181 7.84 7.77 0.85
N ILE A 182 6.79 8.22 1.52
CA ILE A 182 5.41 8.19 1.05
C ILE A 182 4.97 9.64 0.91
N GLU A 183 4.58 10.02 -0.29
CA GLU A 183 4.08 11.36 -0.61
C GLU A 183 2.65 11.22 -1.09
N ALA A 184 1.70 11.82 -0.39
CA ALA A 184 0.26 11.76 -0.66
C ALA A 184 -0.29 13.19 -0.84
N PRO A 185 -0.39 13.70 -2.08
CA PRO A 185 -0.89 15.03 -2.37
C PRO A 185 -2.34 15.22 -1.92
N GLY A 186 -2.65 16.37 -1.30
CA GLY A 186 -4.00 16.70 -0.85
C GLY A 186 -4.57 15.85 0.29
N GLN A 187 -3.80 14.90 0.83
CA GLN A 187 -4.22 14.02 1.92
C GLN A 187 -3.80 14.51 3.29
N ASP A 188 -4.66 14.30 4.29
CA ASP A 188 -4.34 14.56 5.68
C ASP A 188 -3.29 13.57 6.20
N ARG A 189 -2.47 14.04 7.14
CA ARG A 189 -1.38 13.25 7.69
C ARG A 189 -1.88 12.03 8.46
N GLN A 190 -2.91 12.21 9.29
CA GLN A 190 -3.40 11.12 10.14
C GLN A 190 -3.99 10.01 9.28
N SER A 191 -4.79 10.35 8.27
CA SER A 191 -5.36 9.37 7.35
C SER A 191 -4.32 8.55 6.59
N VAL A 192 -3.17 9.15 6.26
CA VAL A 192 -2.07 8.43 5.60
C VAL A 192 -1.33 7.55 6.61
N ILE A 193 -1.16 8.00 7.86
CA ILE A 193 -0.57 7.21 8.95
C ILE A 193 -1.45 6.00 9.26
N ASP A 194 -2.75 6.20 9.51
CA ASP A 194 -3.70 5.13 9.85
C ASP A 194 -3.70 4.02 8.77
N LEU A 195 -3.44 4.38 7.51
CA LEU A 195 -3.38 3.44 6.40
C LEU A 195 -2.11 2.57 6.36
N ILE A 196 -0.99 3.08 6.88
CA ILE A 196 0.35 2.46 6.72
C ILE A 196 1.00 2.05 8.04
N GLU A 197 0.49 2.52 9.17
CA GLU A 197 1.00 2.21 10.51
C GLU A 197 0.79 0.73 10.81
N ASP A 198 -0.42 0.23 10.54
CA ASP A 198 -0.74 -1.18 10.72
C ASP A 198 -0.15 -2.04 9.60
N ARG A 199 0.48 -3.16 10.01
CA ARG A 199 0.98 -4.16 9.07
C ARG A 199 -0.18 -4.71 8.24
N GLY A 200 -1.34 -4.95 8.85
CA GLY A 200 -2.52 -5.45 8.15
C GLY A 200 -2.44 -6.93 7.83
N ASN A 201 -1.85 -7.71 8.74
CA ASN A 201 -1.83 -9.16 8.65
C ASN A 201 -3.19 -9.73 9.04
N VAL A 202 -4.02 -10.02 8.05
CA VAL A 202 -5.34 -10.62 8.23
C VAL A 202 -5.26 -12.13 8.02
N ARG A 203 -5.69 -12.90 9.03
CA ARG A 203 -5.79 -14.36 8.95
C ARG A 203 -7.02 -14.91 9.67
N ILE A 204 -7.37 -16.15 9.35
CA ILE A 204 -8.39 -16.92 10.06
C ILE A 204 -7.72 -18.03 10.87
N ASP A 205 -8.00 -18.05 12.16
CA ASP A 205 -7.56 -19.08 13.11
C ASP A 205 -8.77 -19.95 13.51
N ILE A 206 -8.55 -21.17 13.99
CA ILE A 206 -9.60 -22.01 14.61
C ILE A 206 -9.27 -22.21 16.08
N TYR A 207 -10.15 -21.71 16.95
CA TYR A 207 -10.08 -21.93 18.40
C TYR A 207 -11.01 -23.07 18.79
N HIS A 208 -10.48 -24.13 19.41
CA HIS A 208 -11.28 -25.30 19.75
C HIS A 208 -10.77 -26.03 21.00
N ASP A 209 -11.60 -26.87 21.60
CA ASP A 209 -11.20 -27.77 22.68
C ASP A 209 -10.36 -28.92 22.12
N ARG A 210 -9.16 -29.12 22.67
CA ARG A 210 -8.27 -30.23 22.35
C ARG A 210 -8.94 -31.54 22.80
N THR A 211 -9.52 -32.25 21.84
CA THR A 211 -10.06 -33.61 22.05
C THR A 211 -11.20 -33.66 23.10
N ASN A 212 -12.01 -32.61 23.22
CA ASN A 212 -13.11 -32.51 24.20
C ASN A 212 -12.65 -32.74 25.65
N THR A 213 -11.45 -32.28 26.00
CA THR A 213 -10.85 -32.46 27.33
C THR A 213 -11.07 -31.25 28.25
N GLY A 214 -11.60 -30.15 27.72
CA GLY A 214 -11.68 -28.85 28.37
C GLY A 214 -10.41 -28.01 28.23
N GLU A 215 -9.40 -28.47 27.49
CA GLU A 215 -8.16 -27.74 27.22
C GLU A 215 -8.24 -27.09 25.83
N TYR A 216 -8.40 -25.77 25.75
CA TYR A 216 -8.53 -25.10 24.45
C TYR A 216 -7.18 -24.84 23.78
N THR A 217 -7.16 -24.92 22.45
CA THR A 217 -6.01 -24.65 21.59
C THR A 217 -6.44 -23.89 20.33
N THR A 218 -5.46 -23.33 19.63
CA THR A 218 -5.70 -22.53 18.41
C THR A 218 -4.88 -23.09 17.26
N GLU A 219 -5.56 -23.56 16.22
CA GLU A 219 -4.94 -23.80 14.92
C GLU A 219 -4.79 -22.43 14.23
N ARG A 220 -3.56 -21.96 14.06
CA ARG A 220 -3.27 -20.62 13.54
C ARG A 220 -3.10 -20.63 12.03
N ALA A 221 -3.41 -19.50 11.39
CA ALA A 221 -3.21 -19.26 9.98
C ALA A 221 -3.83 -20.35 9.09
N VAL A 222 -5.03 -20.78 9.46
CA VAL A 222 -5.80 -21.76 8.67
C VAL A 222 -6.20 -21.18 7.32
N LEU A 223 -6.47 -19.87 7.29
CA LEU A 223 -6.52 -19.10 6.05
C LEU A 223 -5.70 -17.84 6.20
N THR A 224 -4.98 -17.52 5.14
CA THR A 224 -4.19 -16.32 4.96
C THR A 224 -4.62 -15.61 3.68
N ARG A 225 -4.06 -14.44 3.41
CA ARG A 225 -4.34 -13.71 2.17
C ARG A 225 -4.12 -14.59 0.93
N GLU A 226 -3.09 -15.40 0.95
CA GLU A 226 -2.64 -16.24 -0.16
C GLU A 226 -3.70 -17.27 -0.53
N ASP A 227 -4.58 -17.68 0.40
CA ASP A 227 -5.62 -18.67 0.19
C ASP A 227 -6.86 -18.12 -0.54
N PHE A 228 -7.00 -16.79 -0.70
CA PHE A 228 -8.19 -16.19 -1.32
C PHE A 228 -8.04 -15.99 -2.84
N ALA A 229 -8.96 -16.58 -3.60
CA ALA A 229 -9.10 -16.35 -5.05
C ALA A 229 -9.61 -14.94 -5.35
N SER A 230 -10.56 -14.44 -4.55
CA SER A 230 -11.11 -13.09 -4.71
C SER A 230 -11.52 -12.50 -3.37
N ILE A 231 -11.25 -11.22 -3.19
CA ILE A 231 -11.69 -10.41 -2.04
C ILE A 231 -12.55 -9.27 -2.58
N SER A 232 -13.82 -9.23 -2.19
CA SER A 232 -14.75 -8.17 -2.59
C SER A 232 -14.56 -6.92 -1.74
N ASN A 233 -15.12 -5.79 -2.18
CA ASN A 233 -15.19 -4.60 -1.35
C ASN A 233 -16.08 -4.86 -0.12
N ALA A 234 -15.82 -4.12 0.95
CA ALA A 234 -16.68 -4.10 2.12
C ALA A 234 -18.14 -3.78 1.75
N GLN A 235 -19.07 -4.49 2.37
CA GLN A 235 -20.50 -4.31 2.16
C GLN A 235 -21.16 -3.89 3.47
N GLN A 236 -21.99 -2.86 3.39
CA GLN A 236 -23.02 -2.64 4.40
C GLN A 236 -24.06 -3.74 4.22
N SER A 237 -24.56 -4.34 5.30
CA SER A 237 -25.52 -5.42 5.17
C SER A 237 -26.76 -4.95 4.40
N ALA A 238 -27.13 -5.72 3.37
CA ALA A 238 -28.43 -5.55 2.74
C ALA A 238 -29.52 -5.88 3.78
N GLN A 239 -30.57 -5.06 3.83
CA GLN A 239 -31.78 -5.19 4.67
C GLN A 239 -32.13 -6.66 4.98
N GLY A 240 -31.70 -7.17 6.16
CA GLY A 240 -31.90 -8.59 6.48
C GLY A 240 -31.13 -9.22 7.65
N GLY A 241 -30.28 -8.48 8.39
CA GLY A 241 -29.84 -8.92 9.73
C GLY A 241 -28.38 -9.37 9.89
N GLY A 242 -27.47 -9.03 8.98
CA GLY A 242 -26.01 -9.17 9.20
C GLY A 242 -25.34 -7.87 9.63
N GLY A 243 -24.18 -7.93 10.28
CA GLY A 243 -23.28 -6.79 10.41
C GLY A 243 -22.60 -6.43 9.08
N PRO A 244 -21.82 -5.34 9.03
CA PRO A 244 -20.91 -5.06 7.92
C PRO A 244 -20.00 -6.27 7.64
N ASN A 245 -19.61 -6.47 6.39
CA ASN A 245 -18.88 -7.68 6.01
C ASN A 245 -18.03 -7.56 4.74
N VAL A 246 -17.13 -8.52 4.56
CA VAL A 246 -16.26 -8.69 3.39
C VAL A 246 -16.51 -10.06 2.74
N PRO A 247 -17.17 -10.12 1.57
CA PRO A 247 -17.30 -11.37 0.82
C PRO A 247 -15.97 -11.82 0.21
N VAL A 248 -15.58 -13.07 0.45
CA VAL A 248 -14.35 -13.67 -0.04
C VAL A 248 -14.62 -15.01 -0.71
N THR A 249 -13.74 -15.43 -1.62
CA THR A 249 -13.76 -16.78 -2.20
C THR A 249 -12.38 -17.38 -2.07
N ILE A 250 -12.32 -18.64 -1.62
CA ILE A 250 -11.06 -19.37 -1.42
C ILE A 250 -10.61 -19.98 -2.75
N ARG A 251 -9.29 -20.09 -2.96
CA ARG A 251 -8.73 -20.80 -4.11
C ARG A 251 -9.11 -22.28 -4.07
N GLN A 252 -9.27 -22.83 -5.27
CA GLN A 252 -9.55 -24.24 -5.51
C GLN A 252 -8.26 -24.96 -5.96
N ASP A 253 -7.19 -24.76 -5.22
CA ASP A 253 -5.87 -25.39 -5.38
C ASP A 253 -5.55 -26.39 -4.25
N GLY A 254 -6.55 -26.71 -3.44
CA GLY A 254 -6.46 -27.57 -2.25
C GLY A 254 -6.74 -26.82 -0.94
N SER A 255 -6.65 -25.48 -0.91
CA SER A 255 -6.92 -24.70 0.31
C SER A 255 -8.38 -24.84 0.78
N ALA A 256 -9.34 -24.88 -0.15
CA ALA A 256 -10.75 -25.07 0.18
C ALA A 256 -11.04 -26.45 0.82
N GLU A 257 -10.48 -27.52 0.25
CA GLU A 257 -10.60 -28.88 0.77
C GLU A 257 -9.90 -29.02 2.13
N ALA A 258 -8.72 -28.42 2.28
CA ALA A 258 -7.97 -28.42 3.54
C ALA A 258 -8.76 -27.72 4.66
N LEU A 259 -9.31 -26.53 4.39
CA LEU A 259 -10.17 -25.84 5.35
C LEU A 259 -11.41 -26.67 5.70
N GLN A 260 -12.10 -27.20 4.69
CA GLN A 260 -13.32 -27.99 4.89
C GLN A 260 -13.06 -29.20 5.80
N GLN A 261 -11.95 -29.90 5.59
CA GLN A 261 -11.55 -31.01 6.43
C GLN A 261 -11.22 -30.53 7.85
N LEU A 262 -10.45 -29.45 7.98
CA LEU A 262 -10.02 -28.95 9.28
C LEU A 262 -11.19 -28.45 10.14
N VAL A 263 -12.18 -27.75 9.56
CA VAL A 263 -13.37 -27.31 10.32
C VAL A 263 -14.24 -28.49 10.79
N VAL A 264 -14.22 -29.61 10.06
CA VAL A 264 -14.90 -30.84 10.49
C VAL A 264 -14.11 -31.50 11.63
N ASP A 265 -12.79 -31.61 11.48
CA ASP A 265 -11.92 -32.29 12.45
C ASP A 265 -11.83 -31.54 13.78
N THR A 266 -11.85 -30.21 13.74
CA THR A 266 -11.84 -29.32 14.93
C THR A 266 -13.22 -29.13 15.56
N GLY A 267 -14.29 -29.65 14.94
CA GLY A 267 -15.66 -29.57 15.46
C GLY A 267 -16.37 -28.24 15.25
N VAL A 268 -15.77 -27.29 14.51
CA VAL A 268 -16.45 -26.07 14.06
C VAL A 268 -17.67 -26.43 13.21
N ALA A 269 -17.51 -27.40 12.30
CA ALA A 269 -18.57 -27.93 11.46
C ALA A 269 -19.20 -29.19 12.07
N GLN A 270 -19.87 -29.05 13.22
CA GLN A 270 -20.57 -30.16 13.89
C GLN A 270 -22.06 -30.30 13.50
N GLN A 271 -22.69 -31.40 13.91
CA GLN A 271 -24.11 -31.62 13.65
C GLN A 271 -24.97 -30.56 14.35
N GLY A 272 -25.71 -29.77 13.59
CA GLY A 272 -26.53 -28.66 14.11
C GLY A 272 -25.81 -27.31 14.13
N GLY A 273 -24.52 -27.25 13.75
CA GLY A 273 -23.71 -26.05 13.79
C GLY A 273 -22.97 -25.85 15.13
N SER A 274 -22.16 -24.81 15.22
CA SER A 274 -21.48 -24.38 16.44
C SER A 274 -21.94 -22.99 16.86
N GLU A 275 -22.08 -22.77 18.17
CA GLU A 275 -22.34 -21.47 18.77
C GLU A 275 -21.07 -20.94 19.44
N CYS A 276 -20.36 -20.04 18.75
CA CYS A 276 -19.19 -19.39 19.32
C CYS A 276 -19.59 -18.33 20.36
N ARG A 277 -18.98 -18.42 21.54
CA ARG A 277 -19.16 -17.52 22.70
C ARG A 277 -17.82 -17.01 23.22
N TYR A 278 -16.77 -17.07 22.41
CA TYR A 278 -15.38 -16.79 22.80
C TYR A 278 -15.23 -15.47 23.59
N GLU A 279 -15.91 -14.42 23.15
CA GLU A 279 -15.83 -13.08 23.75
C GLU A 279 -16.42 -13.02 25.17
N SER A 280 -17.37 -13.90 25.49
CA SER A 280 -18.07 -13.90 26.79
C SER A 280 -17.68 -15.07 27.70
N GLN A 281 -17.35 -16.22 27.12
CA GLN A 281 -17.11 -17.49 27.79
C GLN A 281 -16.02 -18.30 27.05
N PRO A 282 -14.75 -17.85 27.03
CA PRO A 282 -13.69 -18.50 26.25
C PRO A 282 -13.43 -19.95 26.68
N ASN A 283 -13.66 -20.30 27.94
CA ASN A 283 -13.50 -21.66 28.45
C ASN A 283 -14.77 -22.52 28.36
N ALA A 284 -15.86 -21.99 27.79
CA ALA A 284 -17.15 -22.66 27.67
C ALA A 284 -17.87 -22.21 26.39
N THR A 285 -17.18 -22.37 25.26
CA THR A 285 -17.67 -22.05 23.91
C THR A 285 -17.54 -23.28 23.02
N ASP A 286 -18.42 -23.42 22.03
CA ASP A 286 -18.15 -24.34 20.93
C ASP A 286 -16.92 -23.85 20.13
N PRO A 287 -16.31 -24.70 19.28
CA PRO A 287 -15.23 -24.28 18.40
C PRO A 287 -15.59 -23.08 17.52
N CYS A 288 -14.65 -22.15 17.42
CA CYS A 288 -14.81 -20.85 16.78
C CYS A 288 -13.84 -20.67 15.61
N LEU A 289 -14.31 -20.03 14.53
CA LEU A 289 -13.46 -19.39 13.53
C LEU A 289 -13.14 -17.98 14.01
N GLN A 290 -11.87 -17.63 14.14
CA GLN A 290 -11.42 -16.33 14.63
C GLN A 290 -10.83 -15.52 13.49
N LEU A 291 -11.38 -14.33 13.26
CA LEU A 291 -10.76 -13.33 12.41
C LEU A 291 -9.70 -12.60 13.24
N VAL A 292 -8.45 -12.74 12.83
CA VAL A 292 -7.30 -12.17 13.52
C VAL A 292 -6.63 -11.13 12.63
N VAL A 293 -6.39 -9.95 13.18
CA VAL A 293 -5.64 -8.87 12.51
C VAL A 293 -4.46 -8.51 13.40
N ASP A 294 -3.24 -8.60 12.86
CA ASP A 294 -2.00 -8.26 13.57
C ASP A 294 -1.89 -8.93 14.96
N GLY A 295 -2.33 -10.20 15.04
CA GLY A 295 -2.29 -11.01 16.26
C GLY A 295 -3.46 -10.80 17.23
N GLN A 296 -4.35 -9.84 16.97
CA GLN A 296 -5.52 -9.56 17.80
C GLN A 296 -6.77 -10.22 17.22
N VAL A 297 -7.55 -10.92 18.07
CA VAL A 297 -8.84 -11.49 17.68
C VAL A 297 -9.85 -10.35 17.56
N ILE A 298 -10.20 -10.02 16.33
CA ILE A 298 -11.16 -8.97 16.01
C ILE A 298 -12.59 -9.45 16.21
N ASN A 299 -12.86 -10.69 15.80
CA ASN A 299 -14.18 -11.28 15.90
C ASN A 299 -14.12 -12.81 15.84
N SER A 300 -15.06 -13.49 16.48
CA SER A 300 -15.15 -14.95 16.48
C SER A 300 -16.53 -15.43 16.04
N PHE A 301 -16.56 -16.49 15.24
CA PHE A 301 -17.77 -16.99 14.61
C PHE A 301 -17.97 -18.47 14.88
N GLY A 302 -19.22 -18.81 15.17
CA GLY A 302 -19.69 -20.18 15.04
C GLY A 302 -20.07 -20.48 13.59
N MET A 303 -20.50 -21.70 13.33
CA MET A 303 -20.98 -22.13 12.02
C MET A 303 -22.45 -22.49 12.10
N ASN A 304 -23.28 -21.91 11.24
CA ASN A 304 -24.70 -22.28 11.20
C ASN A 304 -24.89 -23.74 10.70
N ALA A 305 -26.05 -24.32 11.00
CA ALA A 305 -26.33 -25.72 10.71
C ALA A 305 -26.23 -26.07 9.22
N ASP A 306 -26.68 -25.20 8.32
CA ASP A 306 -26.69 -25.46 6.87
C ASP A 306 -25.26 -25.48 6.30
N LEU A 307 -24.44 -24.49 6.68
CA LEU A 307 -23.03 -24.43 6.30
C LEU A 307 -22.24 -25.60 6.89
N ALA A 308 -22.46 -25.93 8.16
CA ALA A 308 -21.82 -27.08 8.80
C ALA A 308 -22.18 -28.40 8.11
N ASN A 309 -23.44 -28.57 7.69
CA ASN A 309 -23.86 -29.73 6.91
C ASN A 309 -23.27 -29.76 5.50
N SER A 310 -23.03 -28.61 4.88
CA SER A 310 -22.33 -28.52 3.58
C SER A 310 -20.85 -28.89 3.71
N MET A 311 -20.17 -28.39 4.74
CA MET A 311 -18.79 -28.73 5.08
C MET A 311 -18.62 -30.23 5.30
N ARG A 312 -19.46 -30.82 6.18
CA ARG A 312 -19.42 -32.26 6.50
C ARG A 312 -19.70 -33.19 5.32
N ARG A 313 -20.44 -32.73 4.31
CA ARG A 313 -20.76 -33.53 3.11
C ARG A 313 -19.73 -33.39 2.00
N GLY A 314 -18.71 -32.55 2.17
CA GLY A 314 -17.74 -32.29 1.11
C GLY A 314 -18.23 -31.33 0.02
N GLU A 315 -19.42 -30.73 0.17
CA GLU A 315 -20.07 -29.96 -0.90
C GLU A 315 -19.53 -28.53 -1.02
N TRP A 316 -19.13 -27.93 0.12
CA TRP A 316 -18.71 -26.52 0.17
C TRP A 316 -17.45 -26.23 -0.67
N ALA A 317 -16.46 -27.13 -0.69
CA ALA A 317 -15.22 -26.94 -1.45
C ALA A 317 -15.45 -26.76 -2.97
N GLY A 318 -16.56 -27.26 -3.50
CA GLY A 318 -16.95 -27.05 -4.90
C GLY A 318 -17.36 -25.60 -5.25
N SER A 319 -17.70 -24.79 -4.24
CA SER A 319 -18.03 -23.37 -4.38
C SER A 319 -17.67 -22.63 -3.08
N PRO A 320 -16.37 -22.41 -2.80
CA PRO A 320 -15.88 -22.04 -1.48
C PRO A 320 -15.98 -20.53 -1.22
N SER A 321 -17.21 -20.02 -1.14
CA SER A 321 -17.50 -18.63 -0.77
C SER A 321 -17.67 -18.48 0.74
N PHE A 322 -17.17 -17.37 1.29
CA PHE A 322 -17.25 -17.03 2.70
C PHE A 322 -17.59 -15.54 2.88
N ILE A 323 -18.16 -15.17 4.02
CA ILE A 323 -18.43 -13.78 4.39
C ILE A 323 -17.73 -13.53 5.72
N LEU A 324 -16.75 -12.62 5.73
CA LEU A 324 -16.08 -12.16 6.94
C LEU A 324 -16.91 -11.04 7.55
N THR A 325 -17.68 -11.33 8.59
CA THR A 325 -18.48 -10.31 9.28
C THR A 325 -17.64 -9.52 10.27
N THR A 326 -17.90 -8.22 10.41
CA THR A 326 -17.17 -7.32 11.31
C THR A 326 -18.14 -6.59 12.24
N THR A 327 -17.59 -5.83 13.19
CA THR A 327 -18.38 -5.03 14.12
C THR A 327 -18.76 -3.67 13.53
N SER A 328 -17.94 -3.13 12.61
CA SER A 328 -18.17 -1.86 11.94
C SER A 328 -17.84 -1.89 10.44
N PHE A 329 -18.38 -0.94 9.68
CA PHE A 329 -18.12 -0.84 8.24
C PHE A 329 -16.71 -0.30 7.94
N GLU A 330 -16.16 0.51 8.84
CA GLU A 330 -14.76 0.97 8.78
C GLU A 330 -13.81 -0.23 8.89
N GLU A 331 -14.00 -1.06 9.92
CA GLU A 331 -13.25 -2.30 10.10
C GLU A 331 -13.37 -3.27 8.92
N ALA A 332 -14.56 -3.38 8.31
CA ALA A 332 -14.73 -4.16 7.08
C ALA A 332 -13.92 -3.59 5.90
N GLN A 333 -13.84 -2.26 5.77
CA GLN A 333 -13.04 -1.61 4.73
C GLN A 333 -11.55 -1.88 4.97
N ASP A 334 -11.08 -1.74 6.20
CA ASP A 334 -9.67 -1.97 6.55
C ASP A 334 -9.26 -3.42 6.31
N ILE A 335 -10.10 -4.38 6.71
CA ILE A 335 -9.88 -5.81 6.42
C ILE A 335 -9.86 -6.07 4.91
N ALA A 336 -10.82 -5.53 4.15
CA ALA A 336 -10.86 -5.72 2.70
C ALA A 336 -9.62 -5.11 2.02
N LEU A 337 -9.18 -3.95 2.48
CA LEU A 337 -7.98 -3.27 2.00
C LEU A 337 -6.73 -4.09 2.30
N ASN A 338 -6.54 -4.51 3.55
CA ASN A 338 -5.41 -5.31 4.00
C ASN A 338 -5.34 -6.67 3.30
N LEU A 339 -6.47 -7.37 3.15
CA LEU A 339 -6.55 -8.61 2.40
C LEU A 339 -6.18 -8.43 0.93
N ARG A 340 -6.48 -7.27 0.31
CA ARG A 340 -6.19 -6.99 -1.12
C ARG A 340 -4.78 -6.49 -1.36
N ALA A 341 -4.26 -5.64 -0.48
CA ALA A 341 -2.92 -5.06 -0.58
C ALA A 341 -1.82 -5.99 -0.05
N GLY A 342 -2.14 -6.81 0.96
CA GLY A 342 -1.17 -7.61 1.69
C GLY A 342 -0.74 -6.98 3.01
N ALA A 343 0.01 -7.77 3.78
CA ALA A 343 0.57 -7.34 5.05
C ALA A 343 1.95 -6.72 4.83
N LEU A 344 2.29 -5.67 5.57
CA LEU A 344 3.65 -5.14 5.55
C LEU A 344 4.60 -6.17 6.16
N PRO A 345 5.74 -6.47 5.52
CA PRO A 345 6.67 -7.45 6.05
C PRO A 345 7.38 -6.92 7.31
N ALA A 346 7.45 -5.60 7.48
CA ALA A 346 7.99 -4.93 8.66
C ALA A 346 7.19 -3.66 8.96
N GLU A 347 7.14 -3.26 10.24
CA GLU A 347 6.50 -2.02 10.67
C GLU A 347 7.32 -0.79 10.27
N LEU A 348 6.63 0.32 9.99
CA LEU A 348 7.25 1.62 9.69
C LEU A 348 7.48 2.39 11.00
N ALA A 349 8.74 2.75 11.29
CA ALA A 349 9.05 3.59 12.45
C ALA A 349 8.72 5.06 12.16
N ILE A 350 7.44 5.41 12.15
CA ILE A 350 6.98 6.78 11.80
C ILE A 350 7.50 7.80 12.83
N GLU A 351 7.66 7.40 14.08
CA GLU A 351 8.19 8.23 15.18
C GLU A 351 9.69 8.54 15.04
N ASP A 352 10.49 7.57 14.60
CA ASP A 352 11.92 7.76 14.29
C ASP A 352 12.14 8.49 12.95
N GLY A 353 11.06 8.63 12.19
CA GLY A 353 11.01 9.28 10.90
C GLY A 353 10.92 10.80 10.94
N SER A 354 10.81 11.38 9.76
CA SER A 354 10.42 12.79 9.59
C SER A 354 9.15 12.86 8.78
N SER A 355 8.19 13.66 9.22
CA SER A 355 6.89 13.77 8.57
C SER A 355 6.55 15.24 8.40
N ASN A 356 6.48 15.67 7.14
CA ASN A 356 6.19 17.05 6.77
C ASN A 356 4.76 17.10 6.23
N PHE A 357 3.95 18.00 6.77
CA PHE A 357 2.60 18.27 6.31
C PHE A 357 2.53 19.72 5.82
N ILE A 358 2.04 19.90 4.60
CA ILE A 358 1.76 21.23 4.04
C ILE A 358 0.25 21.30 3.87
N SER A 359 -0.39 22.28 4.52
CA SER A 359 -1.85 22.37 4.44
C SER A 359 -2.30 22.66 3.00
N PRO A 360 -3.38 22.02 2.52
CA PRO A 360 -3.93 22.27 1.17
C PRO A 360 -4.23 23.74 0.90
N THR A 361 -4.64 24.49 1.93
CA THR A 361 -4.93 25.93 1.85
C THR A 361 -3.70 26.80 1.56
N GLN A 362 -2.51 26.39 2.00
CA GLN A 362 -1.26 27.08 1.69
C GLN A 362 -0.80 26.79 0.26
N GLY A 363 -0.98 25.53 -0.18
CA GLY A 363 -0.72 25.12 -1.57
C GLY A 363 -1.61 25.86 -2.57
N GLU A 364 -2.93 25.93 -2.33
CA GLU A 364 -3.88 26.63 -3.21
C GLU A 364 -3.55 28.13 -3.35
N GLN A 365 -3.22 28.80 -2.24
CA GLN A 365 -2.79 30.20 -2.27
C GLN A 365 -1.52 30.36 -3.11
N PHE A 366 -0.54 29.46 -2.92
CA PHE A 366 0.70 29.52 -3.67
C PHE A 366 0.51 29.24 -5.17
N GLN A 367 -0.35 28.29 -5.56
CA GLN A 367 -0.69 28.04 -6.97
C GLN A 367 -1.28 29.31 -7.61
N ARG A 368 -2.24 29.94 -6.93
CA ARG A 368 -2.87 31.17 -7.40
C ARG A 368 -1.84 32.30 -7.52
N ASP A 369 -1.01 32.50 -6.51
CA ASP A 369 0.00 33.56 -6.49
C ASP A 369 1.07 33.33 -7.56
N SER A 370 1.48 32.08 -7.80
CA SER A 370 2.43 31.72 -8.86
C SER A 370 1.92 32.05 -10.25
N VAL A 371 0.64 31.78 -10.53
CA VAL A 371 0.02 32.15 -11.82
C VAL A 371 -0.01 33.67 -11.98
N ILE A 372 -0.40 34.41 -10.92
CA ILE A 372 -0.44 35.87 -10.94
C ILE A 372 0.97 36.44 -11.18
N ILE A 373 1.97 35.97 -10.44
CA ILE A 373 3.37 36.41 -10.56
C ILE A 373 3.91 36.06 -11.96
N GLY A 374 3.61 34.87 -12.49
CA GLY A 374 4.01 34.46 -13.84
C GLY A 374 3.47 35.40 -14.92
N ILE A 375 2.17 35.77 -14.84
CA ILE A 375 1.57 36.74 -15.78
C ILE A 375 2.24 38.11 -15.64
N LEU A 376 2.47 38.59 -14.41
CA LEU A 376 3.14 39.87 -14.16
C LEU A 376 4.59 39.86 -14.68
N ALA A 377 5.30 38.74 -14.57
CA ALA A 377 6.65 38.58 -15.10
C ALA A 377 6.67 38.66 -16.63
N VAL A 378 5.77 37.95 -17.32
CA VAL A 378 5.65 38.00 -18.79
C VAL A 378 5.30 39.42 -19.26
N LEU A 379 4.37 40.10 -18.60
CA LEU A 379 4.03 41.49 -18.91
C LEU A 379 5.20 42.45 -18.68
N THR A 380 5.94 42.26 -17.59
CA THR A 380 7.12 43.07 -17.24
C THR A 380 8.22 42.89 -18.28
N VAL A 381 8.57 41.64 -18.61
CA VAL A 381 9.57 41.33 -19.64
C VAL A 381 9.15 41.88 -20.99
N SER A 382 7.89 41.67 -21.38
CA SER A 382 7.34 42.20 -22.63
C SER A 382 7.42 43.73 -22.70
N GLY A 383 7.08 44.41 -21.59
CA GLY A 383 7.18 45.86 -21.47
C GLY A 383 8.61 46.37 -21.56
N VAL A 384 9.56 45.71 -20.90
CA VAL A 384 11.00 46.05 -20.96
C VAL A 384 11.56 45.84 -22.37
N VAL A 385 11.23 44.72 -23.03
CA VAL A 385 11.63 44.43 -24.41
C VAL A 385 11.07 45.50 -25.35
N PHE A 386 9.78 45.82 -25.25
CA PHE A 386 9.17 46.85 -26.09
C PHE A 386 9.81 48.24 -25.86
N ALA A 387 10.04 48.62 -24.59
CA ALA A 387 10.69 49.88 -24.24
C ALA A 387 12.14 49.97 -24.74
N ARG A 388 12.85 48.82 -24.78
CA ARG A 388 14.25 48.72 -25.19
C ARG A 388 14.44 48.80 -26.70
N TYR A 389 13.57 48.14 -27.47
CA TYR A 389 13.68 48.05 -28.93
C TYR A 389 12.88 49.13 -29.65
N ARG A 390 11.77 49.62 -29.09
CA ARG A 390 10.91 50.69 -29.63
C ARG A 390 10.34 50.46 -31.04
N GLU A 391 10.55 49.28 -31.62
CA GLU A 391 10.03 48.85 -32.91
C GLU A 391 9.25 47.54 -32.72
N SER A 392 7.95 47.56 -33.05
CA SER A 392 7.06 46.40 -32.90
C SER A 392 7.47 45.23 -33.80
N GLU A 393 8.12 45.51 -34.92
CA GLU A 393 8.61 44.52 -35.88
C GLU A 393 9.70 43.61 -35.29
N VAL A 394 10.43 44.06 -34.26
CA VAL A 394 11.49 43.29 -33.58
C VAL A 394 11.00 42.74 -32.25
N ALA A 395 10.27 43.55 -31.46
CA ALA A 395 9.81 43.15 -30.14
C ALA A 395 8.76 42.03 -30.18
N LEU A 396 7.83 42.07 -31.13
CA LEU A 396 6.70 41.14 -31.19
C LEU A 396 7.12 39.70 -31.52
N PRO A 397 8.00 39.43 -32.50
CA PRO A 397 8.53 38.08 -32.74
C PRO A 397 9.28 37.52 -31.53
N MET A 398 10.03 38.35 -30.82
CA MET A 398 10.79 37.95 -29.63
C MET A 398 9.86 37.52 -28.50
N ILE A 399 8.82 38.32 -28.20
CA ILE A 399 7.82 38.01 -27.17
C ILE A 399 7.04 36.73 -27.54
N LEU A 400 6.61 36.59 -28.80
CA LEU A 400 5.91 35.38 -29.25
C LEU A 400 6.76 34.12 -29.12
N THR A 401 8.06 34.22 -29.40
CA THR A 401 8.98 33.08 -29.28
C THR A 401 9.11 32.66 -27.81
N ALA A 402 9.35 33.61 -26.91
CA ALA A 402 9.45 33.32 -25.48
C ALA A 402 8.14 32.75 -24.90
N PHE A 403 6.99 33.31 -25.29
CA PHE A 403 5.70 32.78 -24.86
C PHE A 403 5.46 31.35 -25.39
N SER A 404 5.85 31.09 -26.64
CA SER A 404 5.73 29.75 -27.24
C SER A 404 6.58 28.73 -26.48
N GLU A 405 7.78 29.10 -26.03
CA GLU A 405 8.66 28.22 -25.26
C GLU A 405 8.01 27.81 -23.92
N VAL A 406 7.42 28.76 -23.18
CA VAL A 406 6.72 28.46 -21.93
C VAL A 406 5.57 27.47 -22.15
N VAL A 407 4.73 27.69 -23.18
CA VAL A 407 3.61 26.79 -23.49
C VAL A 407 4.12 25.40 -23.89
N ILE A 408 5.22 25.32 -24.63
CA ILE A 408 5.81 24.05 -25.05
C ILE A 408 6.36 23.27 -23.84
N LEU A 409 7.06 23.94 -22.93
CA LEU A 409 7.58 23.34 -21.70
C LEU A 409 6.46 22.83 -20.80
N LEU A 410 5.38 23.60 -20.62
CA LEU A 410 4.21 23.17 -19.86
C LEU A 410 3.51 21.97 -20.50
N GLY A 411 3.37 21.96 -21.83
CA GLY A 411 2.81 20.81 -22.55
C GLY A 411 3.68 19.56 -22.43
N PHE A 412 5.01 19.72 -22.37
CA PHE A 412 5.94 18.61 -22.16
C PHE A 412 5.91 18.09 -20.71
N ALA A 413 5.81 18.98 -19.72
CA ALA A 413 5.63 18.59 -18.32
C ALA A 413 4.33 17.80 -18.11
N ALA A 414 3.23 18.27 -18.71
CA ALA A 414 1.95 17.55 -18.71
C ALA A 414 2.06 16.19 -19.40
N TYR A 415 2.74 16.11 -20.55
CA TYR A 415 2.93 14.85 -21.28
C TYR A 415 3.63 13.77 -20.44
N LEU A 416 4.63 14.15 -19.66
CA LEU A 416 5.39 13.24 -18.82
C LEU A 416 4.74 12.96 -17.45
N GLY A 417 3.66 13.66 -17.10
CA GLY A 417 3.13 13.65 -15.74
C GLY A 417 4.13 14.18 -14.71
N TYR A 418 4.99 15.12 -15.09
CA TYR A 418 6.02 15.64 -14.21
C TYR A 418 5.41 16.56 -13.13
N PRO A 419 5.54 16.25 -11.83
CA PRO A 419 4.98 17.08 -10.77
C PRO A 419 5.80 18.36 -10.62
N LEU A 420 5.20 19.51 -10.92
CA LEU A 420 5.82 20.82 -10.73
C LEU A 420 6.01 21.08 -9.24
N SER A 421 7.24 21.34 -8.79
CA SER A 421 7.55 21.72 -7.41
C SER A 421 7.96 23.19 -7.31
N LEU A 422 8.10 23.71 -6.09
CA LEU A 422 8.64 25.06 -5.85
C LEU A 422 9.99 25.28 -6.54
N SER A 423 10.88 24.29 -6.49
CA SER A 423 12.21 24.37 -7.10
C SER A 423 12.19 24.37 -8.63
N VAL A 424 11.08 23.99 -9.25
CA VAL A 424 10.90 24.02 -10.71
C VAL A 424 10.32 25.37 -11.14
N ILE A 425 9.49 25.98 -10.28
CA ILE A 425 8.92 27.32 -10.52
C ILE A 425 9.93 28.44 -10.23
N ALA A 426 10.77 28.26 -9.19
CA ALA A 426 11.85 29.18 -8.82
C ALA A 426 13.03 29.09 -9.80
#